data_AF-A0AAW1PKT4-F1
#
_entry.id   AF-A0AAW1PKT4-F1
#
_cell.length_a   1.000
_cell.length_b   1.000
_cell.length_c   1.000
_cell.angle_alpha   90.00
_cell.angle_beta   90.00
_cell.angle_gamma   90.00
#
_symmetry.space_group_name_H-M   'P 1'
#
loop_
_entity.id
_entity.type
_entity.pdbx_description
1 polymer ?
#
loop_
_entity_poly.entity_id
_entity_poly.type
_entity_poly.pdbx_seq_one_letter_code
_entity_poly.pdbx_strand_id
1 'polypeptide(L)'
;MVQRTALRWLPAQPLSTNQKPGGNSLRLKRTVTKCKPKPTTAVYRSSQKHFKVLQQLQQLVAARTQGSSRQAPHALPEAPARLPKLCSRCGQACERPKLSSGCGVARYCSGSFQKADWRAHKARCREWAAGRTKPS
;
A
#
# COMPACT_ATOMS: atom_id res chain seq x y z
N MET A 1 16.15 38.92 2.18
CA MET A 1 14.73 39.14 1.82
C MET A 1 14.23 37.88 1.13
N VAL A 2 13.48 37.02 1.82
CA VAL A 2 12.97 35.75 1.26
C VAL A 2 11.44 35.81 1.32
N GLN A 3 10.79 35.93 0.17
CA GLN A 3 9.33 36.01 0.07
C GLN A 3 8.72 34.62 0.27
N ARG A 4 7.78 34.49 1.21
CA ARG A 4 7.02 33.27 1.49
C ARG A 4 5.76 33.28 0.63
N THR A 5 5.70 32.41 -0.37
CA THR A 5 4.51 32.24 -1.21
C THR A 5 3.44 31.45 -0.46
N ALA A 6 2.28 32.05 -0.25
CA ALA A 6 1.13 31.44 0.42
C ALA A 6 0.40 30.46 -0.52
N LEU A 7 0.26 29.19 -0.11
CA LEU A 7 -0.58 28.21 -0.80
C LEU A 7 -2.03 28.39 -0.36
N ARG A 8 -2.88 28.76 -1.32
CA ARG A 8 -4.31 29.01 -1.18
C ARG A 8 -5.05 27.67 -1.13
N TRP A 9 -5.71 27.37 -0.02
CA TRP A 9 -6.60 26.20 0.12
C TRP A 9 -7.92 26.43 -0.63
N LEU A 10 -8.34 25.50 -1.48
CA LEU A 10 -9.69 25.45 -2.04
C LEU A 10 -10.57 24.50 -1.21
N PRO A 11 -11.83 24.86 -0.87
CA PRO A 11 -12.76 23.96 -0.23
C PRO A 11 -13.40 22.99 -1.24
N ALA A 12 -13.50 21.72 -0.85
CA ALA A 12 -14.18 20.65 -1.59
C ALA A 12 -15.71 20.83 -1.51
N GLN A 13 -16.39 20.72 -2.65
CA GLN A 13 -17.85 20.77 -2.74
C GLN A 13 -18.48 19.39 -2.43
N PRO A 14 -19.62 19.33 -1.72
CA PRO A 14 -20.35 18.09 -1.51
C PRO A 14 -21.20 17.72 -2.73
N LEU A 15 -21.06 16.48 -3.21
CA LEU A 15 -21.93 15.91 -4.24
C LEU A 15 -23.35 15.68 -3.69
N SER A 16 -24.30 16.30 -4.38
CA SER A 16 -25.74 16.14 -4.24
C SER A 16 -26.19 14.81 -4.85
N THR A 17 -26.75 13.90 -4.05
CA THR A 17 -27.48 12.72 -4.55
C THR A 17 -28.96 12.88 -4.24
N ASN A 18 -29.69 13.44 -5.22
CA ASN A 18 -31.14 13.48 -5.25
C ASN A 18 -31.64 12.16 -5.86
N GLN A 19 -32.14 11.24 -5.03
CA GLN A 19 -32.92 10.09 -5.49
C GLN A 19 -34.28 10.09 -4.79
N LYS A 20 -35.31 10.52 -5.52
CA LYS A 20 -36.72 10.31 -5.18
C LYS A 20 -37.20 9.05 -5.92
N PRO A 21 -37.64 7.98 -5.23
CA PRO A 21 -38.46 6.97 -5.88
C PRO A 21 -39.90 7.48 -6.02
N GLY A 22 -40.41 7.33 -7.24
CA GLY A 22 -41.77 7.65 -7.64
C GLY A 22 -42.81 6.85 -6.83
N GLY A 23 -43.94 7.48 -6.61
CA GLY A 23 -45.04 6.92 -5.86
C GLY A 23 -45.77 5.81 -6.62
N ASN A 24 -46.46 4.98 -5.84
CA ASN A 24 -47.84 4.60 -6.13
C ASN A 24 -48.54 4.33 -4.80
N SER A 25 -49.34 5.31 -4.40
CA SER A 25 -50.14 5.31 -3.18
C SER A 25 -51.44 4.55 -3.44
N LEU A 26 -51.45 3.24 -3.16
CA LEU A 26 -52.71 2.52 -2.96
C LEU A 26 -53.19 2.81 -1.54
N ARG A 27 -54.20 3.67 -1.49
CA ARG A 27 -54.88 4.18 -0.31
C ARG A 27 -55.66 3.06 0.40
N LEU A 28 -54.99 2.26 1.24
CA LEU A 28 -55.69 1.51 2.28
C LEU A 28 -56.01 2.46 3.44
N LYS A 29 -57.28 2.79 3.60
CA LYS A 29 -57.82 3.42 4.82
C LYS A 29 -57.70 2.43 5.97
N ARG A 30 -56.53 2.36 6.63
CA ARG A 30 -56.38 1.66 7.90
C ARG A 30 -56.58 2.65 9.02
N THR A 31 -57.71 2.53 9.70
CA THR A 31 -57.94 3.10 11.03
C THR A 31 -56.79 2.64 11.93
N VAL A 32 -55.99 3.59 12.41
CA VAL A 32 -54.92 3.30 13.38
C VAL A 32 -55.60 3.06 14.73
N THR A 33 -56.08 1.84 14.96
CA THR A 33 -56.26 1.36 16.33
C THR A 33 -54.86 1.31 16.96
N LYS A 34 -54.65 2.17 17.95
CA LYS A 34 -53.42 2.31 18.74
C LYS A 34 -53.15 1.02 19.53
N CYS A 35 -52.68 -0.01 18.86
CA CYS A 35 -52.16 -1.20 19.50
C CYS A 35 -50.76 -0.85 20.00
N LYS A 36 -50.61 -0.58 21.30
CA LYS A 36 -49.30 -0.61 21.96
C LYS A 36 -48.79 -2.05 21.84
N PRO A 37 -47.70 -2.35 21.10
CA PRO A 37 -47.12 -3.68 21.15
C PRO A 37 -46.62 -3.89 22.59
N LYS A 38 -47.20 -4.88 23.29
CA LYS A 38 -46.61 -5.36 24.53
C LYS A 38 -45.25 -5.96 24.16
N PRO A 39 -44.13 -5.48 24.75
CA PRO A 39 -42.84 -6.08 24.47
C PRO A 39 -42.89 -7.52 24.96
N THR A 40 -42.83 -8.47 24.02
CA THR A 40 -42.64 -9.87 24.36
C THR A 40 -41.23 -9.97 24.97
N THR A 41 -41.17 -10.38 26.23
CA THR A 41 -39.96 -10.43 27.06
C THR A 41 -38.80 -11.23 26.45
N ALA A 42 -39.09 -12.08 25.46
CA ALA A 42 -38.10 -12.83 24.68
C ALA A 42 -37.20 -11.93 23.80
N VAL A 43 -37.72 -10.85 23.21
CA VAL A 43 -36.94 -9.96 22.32
C VAL A 43 -35.94 -9.13 23.13
N TYR A 44 -36.34 -8.66 24.31
CA TYR A 44 -35.49 -7.84 25.18
C TYR A 44 -34.29 -8.61 25.76
N ARG A 45 -34.46 -9.91 26.10
CA ARG A 45 -33.35 -10.75 26.60
C ARG A 45 -32.32 -11.10 25.53
N SER A 46 -32.73 -11.22 24.26
CA SER A 46 -31.80 -11.43 23.13
C SER A 46 -30.91 -10.21 22.90
N SER A 47 -31.49 -9.01 23.00
CA SER A 47 -30.75 -7.74 22.85
C SER A 47 -29.69 -7.51 23.93
N GLN A 48 -29.87 -8.04 25.14
CA GLN A 48 -28.88 -7.88 26.22
C GLN A 48 -27.59 -8.69 25.98
N LYS A 49 -27.67 -9.87 25.36
CA LYS A 49 -26.48 -10.69 25.08
C LYS A 49 -25.61 -10.05 24.00
N HIS A 50 -26.23 -9.52 22.95
CA HIS A 50 -25.54 -8.78 21.90
C HIS A 50 -24.89 -7.50 22.41
N PHE A 51 -25.55 -6.77 23.33
CA PHE A 51 -24.97 -5.54 23.89
C PHE A 51 -23.66 -5.81 24.65
N LYS A 52 -23.60 -6.90 25.43
CA LYS A 52 -22.36 -7.29 26.14
C LYS A 52 -21.22 -7.66 25.21
N VAL A 53 -21.50 -8.37 24.11
CA VAL A 53 -20.49 -8.73 23.11
C VAL A 53 -19.93 -7.48 22.41
N LEU A 54 -20.81 -6.54 22.03
CA LEU A 54 -20.39 -5.28 21.42
C LEU A 54 -19.57 -4.42 22.39
N GLN A 55 -19.97 -4.35 23.66
CA GLN A 55 -19.23 -3.64 24.70
C GLN A 55 -17.84 -4.24 24.93
N GLN A 56 -17.71 -5.57 24.92
CA GLN A 56 -16.43 -6.25 25.08
C GLN A 56 -15.51 -6.07 23.86
N LEU A 57 -16.06 -6.09 22.64
CA LEU A 57 -15.30 -5.75 21.43
C LEU A 57 -14.78 -4.30 21.47
N GLN A 58 -15.59 -3.36 21.96
CA GLN A 58 -15.17 -1.96 22.10
C GLN A 58 -13.98 -1.81 23.08
N GLN A 59 -14.00 -2.57 24.19
CA GLN A 59 -12.90 -2.58 25.16
C GLN A 59 -11.61 -3.18 24.58
N LEU A 60 -11.70 -4.28 23.81
CA LEU A 60 -10.54 -4.88 23.13
C LEU A 60 -9.89 -3.94 22.11
N VAL A 61 -10.71 -3.19 21.36
CA VAL A 61 -10.21 -2.17 20.42
C VAL A 61 -9.52 -1.03 21.16
N ALA A 62 -10.09 -0.53 22.27
CA ALA A 62 -9.49 0.53 23.07
C ALA A 62 -8.15 0.10 23.70
N ALA A 63 -8.08 -1.10 24.28
CA ALA A 63 -6.83 -1.64 24.84
C ALA A 63 -5.71 -1.74 23.79
N ARG A 64 -6.05 -2.11 22.54
CA ARG A 64 -5.09 -2.17 21.44
C ARG A 64 -4.51 -0.81 21.05
N THR A 65 -5.28 0.27 21.24
CA THR A 65 -4.81 1.64 20.92
C THR A 65 -3.88 2.23 21.98
N GLN A 66 -3.93 1.76 23.23
CA GLN A 66 -3.15 2.32 24.34
C GLN A 66 -1.76 1.65 24.51
N GLY A 67 -1.53 0.49 23.88
CA GLY A 67 -0.21 -0.15 23.81
C GLY A 67 0.68 0.34 22.65
N SER A 68 0.13 1.12 21.71
CA SER A 68 0.92 1.79 20.67
C SER A 68 1.44 3.12 21.19
N SER A 69 2.26 3.02 22.24
CA SER A 69 3.10 4.13 22.66
C SER A 69 3.92 4.54 21.44
N ARG A 70 3.66 5.76 20.99
CA ARG A 70 4.38 6.44 19.91
C ARG A 70 5.82 6.63 20.38
N GLN A 71 6.62 5.59 20.28
CA GLN A 71 8.02 5.80 19.99
C GLN A 71 8.01 6.56 18.67
N ALA A 72 8.63 7.74 18.69
CA ALA A 72 8.97 8.48 17.50
C ALA A 72 9.54 7.50 16.45
N PRO A 73 9.43 7.78 15.14
CA PRO A 73 10.28 7.08 14.20
C PRO A 73 11.73 7.37 14.61
N HIS A 74 12.30 6.49 15.44
CA HIS A 74 13.72 6.32 15.56
C HIS A 74 14.17 6.21 14.11
N ALA A 75 14.94 7.20 13.67
CA ALA A 75 15.49 7.24 12.33
C ALA A 75 16.00 5.83 12.05
N LEU A 76 15.28 5.12 11.17
CA LEU A 76 15.76 3.84 10.66
C LEU A 76 17.19 4.13 10.22
N PRO A 77 18.19 3.32 10.63
CA PRO A 77 19.54 3.48 10.12
C PRO A 77 19.40 3.57 8.60
N GLU A 78 19.93 4.66 8.03
CA GLU A 78 19.88 4.92 6.60
C GLU A 78 20.12 3.60 5.88
N ALA A 79 19.14 3.17 5.08
CA ALA A 79 19.18 1.87 4.41
C ALA A 79 20.58 1.69 3.82
N PRO A 80 21.24 0.53 4.03
CA PRO A 80 22.65 0.36 3.72
C PRO A 80 22.90 0.88 2.32
N ALA A 81 23.77 1.89 2.22
CA ALA A 81 24.05 2.59 0.99
C ALA A 81 24.21 1.56 -0.12
N ARG A 82 23.35 1.64 -1.15
CA ARG A 82 23.32 0.66 -2.24
C ARG A 82 24.75 0.51 -2.76
N LEU A 83 25.28 -0.71 -2.72
CA LEU A 83 26.66 -0.98 -3.16
C LEU A 83 26.91 -0.33 -4.53
N PRO A 84 28.06 0.33 -4.73
CA PRO A 84 28.35 1.05 -5.96
C PRO A 84 28.34 0.08 -7.14
N LYS A 85 27.73 0.50 -8.24
CA LYS A 85 27.67 -0.30 -9.48
C LYS A 85 29.02 -0.20 -10.20
N LEU A 86 29.94 -1.09 -9.86
CA LEU A 86 31.30 -1.07 -10.40
C LEU A 86 31.36 -1.60 -11.84
N CYS A 87 32.25 -1.00 -12.64
CA CYS A 87 32.60 -1.50 -13.95
C CYS A 87 33.50 -2.72 -13.86
N SER A 88 33.16 -3.79 -14.58
CA SER A 88 33.96 -5.02 -14.64
C SER A 88 35.34 -4.83 -15.29
N ARG A 89 35.55 -3.75 -16.05
CA ARG A 89 36.84 -3.46 -16.70
C ARG A 89 37.71 -2.46 -15.94
N CYS A 90 37.19 -1.27 -15.61
CA CYS A 90 37.99 -0.24 -14.92
C CYS A 90 37.84 -0.25 -13.40
N GLY A 91 36.94 -1.06 -12.83
CA GLY A 91 36.70 -1.12 -11.39
C GLY A 91 36.01 0.10 -10.79
N GLN A 92 35.81 1.18 -11.56
CA GLN A 92 35.19 2.41 -11.08
C GLN A 92 33.66 2.30 -11.01
N ALA A 93 33.05 3.03 -10.07
CA ALA A 93 31.60 3.17 -10.03
C ALA A 93 31.12 3.95 -11.25
N CYS A 94 30.19 3.39 -12.02
CA CYS A 94 29.47 4.15 -13.05
C CYS A 94 28.05 4.44 -12.53
N GLU A 95 27.53 5.64 -12.77
CA GLU A 95 26.16 5.99 -12.38
C GLU A 95 25.12 5.18 -13.19
N ARG A 96 25.38 5.05 -14.51
CA ARG A 96 24.51 4.35 -15.47
C ARG A 96 25.28 3.28 -16.25
N PRO A 97 25.76 2.20 -15.61
CA PRO A 97 26.49 1.16 -16.30
C PRO A 97 25.55 0.34 -17.19
N LYS A 98 26.05 -0.04 -18.37
CA LYS A 98 25.38 -0.97 -19.28
C LYS A 98 25.66 -2.40 -18.83
N LEU A 99 24.62 -3.22 -18.76
CA LEU A 99 24.77 -4.65 -18.52
C LEU A 99 25.15 -5.37 -19.81
N SER A 100 25.94 -6.44 -19.68
CA SER A 100 26.20 -7.36 -20.78
C SER A 100 24.89 -7.96 -21.29
N SER A 101 24.60 -7.86 -22.58
CA SER A 101 23.40 -8.45 -23.20
C SER A 101 23.41 -9.98 -23.13
N GLY A 102 24.59 -10.61 -23.12
CA GLY A 102 24.73 -12.06 -23.08
C GLY A 102 24.38 -12.67 -21.73
N CYS A 103 25.02 -12.20 -20.65
CA CYS A 103 24.84 -12.77 -19.30
C CYS A 103 24.05 -11.88 -18.32
N GLY A 104 23.87 -10.59 -18.61
CA GLY A 104 23.18 -9.67 -17.69
C GLY A 104 23.83 -9.49 -16.31
N VAL A 105 25.06 -10.00 -16.11
CA VAL A 105 25.78 -9.91 -14.83
C VAL A 105 26.84 -8.81 -14.88
N ALA A 106 27.73 -8.86 -15.88
CA ALA A 106 28.82 -7.90 -16.02
C ALA A 106 28.30 -6.51 -16.37
N ARG A 107 28.95 -5.48 -15.81
CA ARG A 107 28.57 -4.06 -15.93
C ARG A 107 29.71 -3.25 -16.52
N TYR A 108 29.42 -2.39 -17.48
CA TYR A 108 30.42 -1.59 -18.16
C TYR A 108 30.01 -0.13 -18.23
N CYS A 109 30.95 0.80 -18.06
CA CYS A 109 30.64 2.22 -18.24
C CYS A 109 30.27 2.53 -19.71
N SER A 110 30.79 1.76 -20.68
CA SER A 110 30.49 1.94 -22.11
C SER A 110 30.57 0.62 -22.89
N GLY A 111 30.03 0.63 -24.12
CA GLY A 111 30.14 -0.52 -25.03
C GLY A 111 31.59 -0.83 -25.44
N SER A 112 32.46 0.18 -25.48
CA SER A 112 33.89 0.01 -25.75
C SER A 112 34.57 -0.82 -24.66
N PHE A 113 34.19 -0.61 -23.39
CA PHE A 113 34.75 -1.37 -22.28
C PHE A 113 34.27 -2.82 -22.30
N GLN A 114 33.02 -3.05 -22.64
CA GLN A 114 32.49 -4.40 -22.85
C GLN A 114 33.24 -5.13 -23.98
N LYS A 115 33.42 -4.50 -25.14
CA LYS A 115 34.07 -5.13 -26.31
C LYS A 115 35.52 -5.51 -26.00
N ALA A 116 36.24 -4.67 -25.30
CA ALA A 116 37.64 -4.94 -24.99
C ALA A 116 37.84 -5.85 -23.76
N ASP A 117 36.86 -5.95 -22.85
CA ASP A 117 36.82 -7.00 -21.83
C ASP A 117 36.35 -8.36 -22.38
N TRP A 118 35.75 -8.38 -23.58
CA TRP A 118 35.05 -9.56 -24.10
C TRP A 118 35.91 -10.82 -24.13
N ARG A 119 37.20 -10.72 -24.49
CA ARG A 119 38.10 -11.88 -24.56
C ARG A 119 38.22 -12.59 -23.20
N ALA A 120 38.28 -11.83 -22.10
CA ALA A 120 38.34 -12.39 -20.75
C ALA A 120 36.94 -12.75 -20.22
N HIS A 121 35.93 -11.92 -20.53
CA HIS A 121 34.56 -12.12 -20.05
C HIS A 121 33.84 -13.31 -20.69
N LYS A 122 34.16 -13.68 -21.94
CA LYS A 122 33.37 -14.60 -22.78
C LYS A 122 33.08 -15.95 -22.14
N ALA A 123 34.07 -16.59 -21.52
CA ALA A 123 33.89 -17.90 -20.89
C ALA A 123 32.86 -17.81 -19.76
N ARG A 124 33.11 -16.91 -18.80
CA ARG A 124 32.24 -16.65 -17.65
C ARG A 124 30.85 -16.12 -18.04
N CYS A 125 30.75 -15.39 -19.14
CA CYS A 125 29.48 -14.93 -19.71
C CYS A 125 28.56 -16.11 -20.07
N ARG A 126 29.11 -17.17 -20.66
CA ARG A 126 28.33 -18.36 -21.08
C ARG A 126 27.83 -19.14 -19.88
N GLU A 127 28.66 -19.34 -18.87
CA GLU A 127 28.31 -20.00 -17.62
C GLU A 127 27.13 -19.31 -16.94
N TRP A 128 27.19 -17.98 -16.82
CA TRP A 128 26.11 -17.21 -16.22
C TRP A 128 24.86 -17.13 -17.10
N ALA A 129 25.01 -17.17 -18.42
CA ALA A 129 23.86 -17.19 -19.32
C ALA A 129 23.08 -18.51 -19.20
N ALA A 130 23.76 -19.65 -19.05
CA ALA A 130 23.14 -20.96 -18.90
C ALA A 130 22.23 -21.05 -17.66
N GLY A 131 22.60 -20.39 -16.55
CA GLY A 131 21.76 -20.35 -15.34
C GLY A 131 20.53 -19.44 -15.43
N ARG A 132 20.37 -18.66 -16.50
CA ARG A 132 19.23 -17.74 -16.68
C ARG A 132 18.09 -18.30 -17.54
N THR A 133 18.21 -19.50 -18.09
CA THR A 133 17.06 -20.15 -18.72
C THR A 133 16.07 -20.51 -17.62
N LYS A 134 14.98 -19.75 -17.56
CA LYS A 134 13.81 -20.04 -16.72
C LYS A 134 13.48 -21.53 -16.88
N PRO A 135 13.39 -22.33 -15.79
CA PRO A 135 12.89 -23.69 -15.92
C PRO A 135 11.48 -23.60 -16.53
N SER A 136 11.29 -24.29 -17.64
CA SER A 136 10.06 -24.25 -18.42
C SER A 136 9.00 -25.18 -17.86
#